data_AF-A0A1V4SKN7-F1
#
_entry.id   AF-A0A1V4SKN7-F1
#
_cell.length_a   1.000
_cell.length_b   1.000
_cell.length_c   1.000
_cell.angle_alpha   90.00
_cell.angle_beta   90.00
_cell.angle_gamma   90.00
#
_symmetry.space_group_name_H-M   'P 1'
#
loop_
_entity.id
_entity.type
_entity.pdbx_description
1 polymer ?
#
loop_
_entity_poly.entity_id
_entity_poly.type
_entity_poly.pdbx_seq_one_letter_code
_entity_poly.pdbx_strand_id
1 'polypeptide(L)'
;MKKRIISALLCTVLISASVMGSGAFALDVKISPEIPAYVDVTKVTPADAQAIYKEIKDTLSFQEYIQRNWNNLPIEKDMDLYNSKEAWVGKPGDILIAAIDPGNTDMNAISMGSLTTHSAFVDSDPKMVLELFQDGIENHVNDWRTRYKKILVVRPKVDQKIIADAIAYGHTRIGTPFSYFTNMFEKTKIDKYYCSQYVWDCYVKSGADLDGNGGKAVFPYDFLRSDKVSIVYKQG
;
A
#
# COMPACT_ATOMS: atom_id res chain seq x y z
N MET A 1 9.49 30.81 15.90
CA MET A 1 9.58 29.74 14.87
C MET A 1 8.64 28.60 15.24
N LYS A 2 7.43 28.57 14.66
CA LYS A 2 6.39 27.55 14.94
C LYS A 2 6.42 26.51 13.81
N LYS A 3 6.67 25.25 14.16
CA LYS A 3 6.63 24.09 13.26
C LYS A 3 5.20 23.96 12.70
N ARG A 4 5.02 24.15 11.40
CA ARG A 4 3.80 23.76 10.68
C ARG A 4 3.98 22.31 10.23
N ILE A 5 3.41 21.40 11.01
CA ILE A 5 3.20 20.01 10.58
C ILE A 5 2.11 20.09 9.51
N ILE A 6 2.46 19.79 8.26
CA ILE A 6 1.51 19.76 7.16
C ILE A 6 0.60 18.57 7.40
N SER A 7 -0.66 18.91 7.67
CA SER A 7 -1.79 18.02 7.88
C SER A 7 -1.90 16.96 6.78
N ALA A 8 -2.09 15.71 7.19
CA ALA A 8 -2.66 14.67 6.35
C ALA A 8 -4.09 15.09 5.98
N LEU A 9 -4.21 15.83 4.87
CA LEU A 9 -5.46 16.38 4.37
C LEU A 9 -6.07 15.42 3.34
N LEU A 10 -6.38 14.18 3.74
CA LEU A 10 -7.00 13.20 2.85
C LEU A 10 -7.71 12.09 3.62
N CYS A 11 -8.59 12.44 4.57
CA CYS A 11 -9.49 11.43 5.15
C CYS A 11 -10.81 11.95 5.75
N THR A 12 -11.25 13.16 5.39
CA THR A 12 -12.55 13.70 5.86
C THR A 12 -13.67 13.61 4.82
N VAL A 13 -13.40 13.18 3.58
CA VAL A 13 -14.39 13.25 2.48
C VAL A 13 -15.34 12.05 2.41
N LEU A 14 -15.01 10.89 2.99
CA LEU A 14 -15.77 9.64 2.74
C LEU A 14 -16.71 9.16 3.85
N ILE A 15 -16.90 9.93 4.92
CA ILE A 15 -17.75 9.50 6.05
C ILE A 15 -19.02 10.35 6.17
N SER A 16 -19.14 11.45 5.42
CA SER A 16 -20.34 12.29 5.45
C SER A 16 -21.48 11.77 4.56
N ALA A 17 -21.21 10.87 3.62
CA ALA A 17 -22.23 10.48 2.63
C ALA A 17 -23.15 9.31 3.05
N SER A 18 -22.86 8.58 4.12
CA SER A 18 -23.73 7.51 4.64
C SER A 18 -24.31 7.78 6.03
N VAL A 19 -24.05 8.97 6.60
CA VAL A 19 -24.69 9.47 7.82
C VAL A 19 -25.71 10.58 7.48
N MET A 20 -26.41 10.46 6.35
CA MET A 20 -27.67 11.20 6.14
C MET A 20 -28.83 10.30 6.57
N GLY A 21 -28.87 10.03 7.87
CA GLY A 21 -29.90 9.15 8.43
C GLY A 21 -29.97 9.12 9.95
N SER A 22 -29.23 9.93 10.69
CA SER A 22 -29.57 10.35 12.07
C SER A 22 -28.50 11.27 12.64
N GLY A 23 -28.91 12.50 12.97
CA GLY A 23 -28.42 13.37 14.05
C GLY A 23 -26.92 13.47 14.36
N ALA A 24 -26.40 14.69 14.14
CA ALA A 24 -25.25 15.30 14.82
C ALA A 24 -23.85 14.76 14.44
N PHE A 25 -23.24 15.36 13.41
CA PHE A 25 -21.85 15.88 13.36
C PHE A 25 -21.59 16.31 11.91
N ALA A 26 -22.04 17.50 11.53
CA ALA A 26 -21.74 18.08 10.22
C ALA A 26 -20.37 18.78 10.28
N LEU A 27 -19.35 18.17 9.69
CA LEU A 27 -18.06 18.79 9.40
C LEU A 27 -18.09 19.26 7.95
N ASP A 28 -18.15 20.58 7.73
CA ASP A 28 -18.09 21.19 6.40
C ASP A 28 -16.71 20.98 5.78
N VAL A 29 -16.63 20.04 4.84
CA VAL A 29 -15.43 19.75 4.05
C VAL A 29 -15.78 20.07 2.61
N LYS A 30 -15.11 21.07 2.02
CA LYS A 30 -15.26 21.40 0.59
C LYS A 30 -14.73 20.25 -0.26
N ILE A 31 -15.63 19.57 -0.96
CA ILE A 31 -15.35 18.44 -1.84
C ILE A 31 -14.84 18.99 -3.18
N SER A 32 -13.71 18.45 -3.68
CA SER A 32 -13.28 18.66 -5.06
C SER A 32 -14.20 17.88 -6.01
N PRO A 33 -14.76 18.52 -7.07
CA PRO A 33 -15.85 17.95 -7.88
C PRO A 33 -15.50 16.69 -8.70
N GLU A 34 -14.24 16.24 -8.69
CA GLU A 34 -13.76 15.11 -9.50
C GLU A 34 -13.85 13.73 -8.80
N ILE A 35 -14.13 13.71 -7.50
CA ILE A 35 -14.19 12.49 -6.65
C ILE A 35 -15.51 11.67 -6.74
N PRO A 36 -16.71 12.20 -7.08
CA PRO A 36 -17.97 11.45 -6.90
C PRO A 36 -18.20 10.25 -7.84
N ALA A 37 -17.39 10.07 -8.90
CA ALA A 37 -17.73 9.16 -9.99
C ALA A 37 -17.40 7.67 -9.76
N TYR A 38 -16.78 7.29 -8.65
CA TYR A 38 -16.10 5.99 -8.52
C TYR A 38 -16.66 5.01 -7.48
N VAL A 39 -17.78 5.33 -6.81
CA VAL A 39 -18.41 4.41 -5.85
C VAL A 39 -19.86 4.16 -6.27
N ASP A 40 -20.20 2.91 -6.55
CA ASP A 40 -21.59 2.48 -6.55
C ASP A 40 -22.07 2.43 -5.08
N VAL A 41 -22.40 3.61 -4.55
CA VAL A 41 -22.85 3.83 -3.17
C VAL A 41 -24.13 3.05 -2.83
N THR A 42 -24.79 2.45 -3.83
CA THR A 42 -26.02 1.68 -3.64
C THR A 42 -25.80 0.31 -3.00
N LYS A 43 -24.55 -0.18 -2.93
CA LYS A 43 -24.21 -1.52 -2.39
C LYS A 43 -23.41 -1.51 -1.09
N VAL A 44 -22.99 -0.35 -0.61
CA VAL A 44 -22.17 -0.22 0.61
C VAL A 44 -23.09 -0.01 1.82
N THR A 45 -23.04 -0.90 2.81
CA THR A 45 -23.81 -0.69 4.05
C THR A 45 -23.11 0.33 4.96
N PRO A 46 -23.85 1.03 5.84
CA PRO A 46 -23.23 1.87 6.87
C PRO A 46 -22.23 1.12 7.77
N ALA A 47 -22.49 -0.17 8.02
CA ALA A 47 -21.58 -1.02 8.77
C ALA A 47 -20.25 -1.26 8.03
N ASP A 48 -20.30 -1.44 6.70
CA ASP A 48 -19.10 -1.58 5.87
C ASP A 48 -18.27 -0.30 5.86
N ALA A 49 -18.93 0.86 5.71
CA ALA A 49 -18.28 2.16 5.76
C ALA A 49 -17.61 2.41 7.13
N GLN A 50 -18.25 2.05 8.23
CA GLN A 50 -17.68 2.16 9.58
C GLN A 50 -16.49 1.20 9.78
N ALA A 51 -16.58 -0.04 9.29
CA ALA A 51 -15.51 -1.01 9.39
C ALA A 51 -14.25 -0.52 8.66
N ILE A 52 -14.40 -0.07 7.42
CA ILE A 52 -13.28 0.46 6.62
C ILE A 52 -12.72 1.74 7.21
N TYR A 53 -13.56 2.62 7.76
CA TYR A 53 -13.06 3.79 8.48
C TYR A 53 -12.20 3.41 9.69
N LYS A 54 -12.61 2.39 10.44
CA LYS A 54 -11.83 1.88 11.57
C LYS A 54 -10.50 1.28 11.09
N GLU A 55 -10.50 0.53 10.00
CA GLU A 55 -9.29 -0.03 9.38
C GLU A 55 -8.32 1.05 8.90
N ILE A 56 -8.83 2.10 8.23
CA ILE A 56 -8.01 3.23 7.78
C ILE A 56 -7.37 3.93 8.98
N LYS A 57 -8.15 4.20 10.04
CA LYS A 57 -7.63 4.81 11.27
C LYS A 57 -6.55 3.95 11.93
N ASP A 58 -6.80 2.65 12.02
CA ASP A 58 -5.86 1.71 12.62
C ASP A 58 -4.55 1.65 11.81
N THR A 59 -4.66 1.55 10.49
CA THR A 59 -3.53 1.56 9.57
C THR A 59 -2.71 2.84 9.68
N LEU A 60 -3.35 4.01 9.66
CA LEU A 60 -2.67 5.30 9.78
C LEU A 60 -1.97 5.43 11.14
N SER A 61 -2.60 4.95 12.21
CA SER A 61 -1.99 4.95 13.55
C SER A 61 -0.74 4.07 13.61
N PHE A 62 -0.78 2.90 12.97
CA PHE A 62 0.37 2.00 12.88
C PHE A 62 1.47 2.53 11.96
N GLN A 63 1.10 3.13 10.82
CA GLN A 63 2.04 3.84 9.96
C GLN A 63 2.76 4.94 10.73
N GLU A 64 2.04 5.75 11.51
CA GLU A 64 2.64 6.77 12.36
C GLU A 64 3.58 6.15 13.41
N TYR A 65 3.19 5.03 14.02
CA TYR A 65 4.07 4.27 14.91
C TYR A 65 5.38 3.86 14.21
N ILE A 66 5.31 3.27 13.01
CA ILE A 66 6.50 2.89 12.24
C ILE A 66 7.38 4.10 11.92
N GLN A 67 6.77 5.23 11.53
CA GLN A 67 7.51 6.46 11.22
C GLN A 67 8.20 7.07 12.45
N ARG A 68 7.53 7.10 13.60
CA ARG A 68 8.11 7.60 14.87
C ARG A 68 9.23 6.71 15.38
N ASN A 69 9.16 5.41 15.11
CA ASN A 69 10.14 4.42 15.55
C ASN A 69 11.15 4.05 14.46
N TRP A 70 11.23 4.83 13.38
CA TRP A 70 12.00 4.49 12.18
C TRP A 70 13.45 4.05 12.44
N ASN A 71 14.13 4.68 13.39
CA ASN A 71 15.53 4.36 13.72
C ASN A 71 15.69 3.10 14.58
N ASN A 72 14.62 2.66 15.23
CA ASN A 72 14.60 1.53 16.17
C ASN A 72 13.76 0.35 15.65
N LEU A 73 13.37 0.36 14.37
CA LEU A 73 12.64 -0.75 13.78
C LEU A 73 13.47 -2.05 13.87
N PRO A 74 12.85 -3.20 14.19
CA PRO A 74 13.52 -4.49 14.10
C PRO A 74 13.77 -4.82 12.62
N ILE A 75 15.02 -5.12 12.26
CA ILE A 75 15.44 -5.39 10.88
C ILE A 75 16.31 -6.65 10.85
N GLU A 76 15.90 -7.62 10.04
CA GLU A 76 16.70 -8.78 9.67
C GLU A 76 17.61 -8.38 8.50
N LYS A 77 18.65 -7.60 8.81
CA LYS A 77 19.46 -6.89 7.80
C LYS A 77 20.00 -7.84 6.73
N ASP A 78 19.61 -7.58 5.49
CA ASP A 78 20.25 -8.14 4.31
C ASP A 78 21.44 -7.26 3.91
N MET A 79 22.65 -7.69 4.30
CA MET A 79 23.86 -6.88 4.09
C MET A 79 24.20 -6.68 2.61
N ASP A 80 23.73 -7.54 1.70
CA ASP A 80 23.91 -7.33 0.26
C ASP A 80 23.16 -6.07 -0.18
N LEU A 81 21.93 -5.87 0.32
CA LEU A 81 21.11 -4.70 0.02
C LEU A 81 21.68 -3.41 0.62
N TYR A 82 22.32 -3.48 1.79
CA TYR A 82 22.99 -2.36 2.44
C TYR A 82 24.33 -1.97 1.81
N ASN A 83 25.07 -2.95 1.28
CA ASN A 83 26.36 -2.72 0.63
C ASN A 83 26.21 -2.34 -0.85
N SER A 84 25.07 -2.65 -1.46
CA SER A 84 24.77 -2.32 -2.85
C SER A 84 24.64 -0.80 -3.06
N LYS A 85 25.16 -0.33 -4.20
CA LYS A 85 25.02 1.05 -4.69
C LYS A 85 24.12 1.14 -5.93
N GLU A 86 23.51 0.02 -6.30
CA GLU A 86 22.64 -0.07 -7.47
C GLU A 86 21.35 0.74 -7.25
N ALA A 87 20.78 1.26 -8.35
CA ALA A 87 19.50 1.97 -8.30
C ALA A 87 18.33 1.04 -7.88
N TRP A 88 18.44 -0.25 -8.19
CA TRP A 88 17.49 -1.28 -7.79
C TRP A 88 17.74 -1.74 -6.35
N VAL A 89 16.68 -2.25 -5.72
CA VAL A 89 16.70 -2.73 -4.34
C VAL A 89 15.73 -3.89 -4.15
N GLY A 90 16.08 -4.81 -3.24
CA GLY A 90 15.35 -6.03 -2.97
C GLY A 90 15.82 -7.22 -3.80
N LYS A 91 15.35 -8.39 -3.42
CA LYS A 91 15.52 -9.68 -4.11
C LYS A 91 14.15 -10.11 -4.67
N PRO A 92 14.08 -11.01 -5.65
CA PRO A 92 12.81 -11.47 -6.21
C PRO A 92 11.78 -11.83 -5.14
N GLY A 93 10.57 -11.27 -5.25
CA GLY A 93 9.49 -11.43 -4.30
C GLY A 93 9.49 -10.43 -3.13
N ASP A 94 10.59 -9.72 -2.85
CA ASP A 94 10.58 -8.71 -1.80
C ASP A 94 9.51 -7.65 -2.10
N ILE A 95 8.70 -7.34 -1.09
CA ILE A 95 7.67 -6.31 -1.14
C ILE A 95 8.36 -4.97 -0.83
N LEU A 96 8.16 -3.99 -1.71
CA LEU A 96 8.68 -2.65 -1.56
C LEU A 96 7.55 -1.75 -1.05
N ILE A 97 7.81 -0.95 -0.01
CA ILE A 97 6.85 0.02 0.54
C ILE A 97 7.49 1.40 0.55
N ALA A 98 6.87 2.36 -0.15
CA ALA A 98 7.33 3.74 -0.18
C ALA A 98 6.78 4.46 1.05
N ALA A 99 7.64 4.85 1.99
CA ALA A 99 7.21 5.56 3.19
C ALA A 99 7.02 7.06 2.89
N ILE A 100 6.10 7.70 3.61
CA ILE A 100 5.93 9.16 3.51
C ILE A 100 7.20 9.85 3.98
N ASP A 101 7.77 10.67 3.11
CA ASP A 101 8.86 11.60 3.41
C ASP A 101 8.62 12.91 2.64
N PRO A 102 8.68 14.08 3.28
CA PRO A 102 8.49 15.37 2.61
C PRO A 102 9.53 15.67 1.51
N GLY A 103 10.65 14.96 1.52
CA GLY A 103 11.69 15.06 0.51
C GLY A 103 11.51 14.08 -0.65
N ASN A 104 10.54 13.16 -0.64
CA ASN A 104 10.27 12.29 -1.78
C ASN A 104 9.87 13.14 -2.98
N THR A 105 10.57 12.95 -4.09
CA THR A 105 10.36 13.71 -5.33
C THR A 105 9.07 13.32 -6.05
N ASP A 106 8.56 12.12 -5.78
CA ASP A 106 7.31 11.61 -6.33
C ASP A 106 6.26 11.40 -5.23
N MET A 107 5.84 12.51 -4.62
CA MET A 107 4.71 12.51 -3.67
C MET A 107 3.41 12.06 -4.34
N ASN A 108 3.30 12.22 -5.65
CA ASN A 108 2.15 11.79 -6.43
C ASN A 108 2.10 10.25 -6.45
N ALA A 109 3.16 9.52 -6.81
CA ALA A 109 3.16 8.05 -6.72
C ALA A 109 2.84 7.50 -5.32
N ILE A 110 3.31 8.17 -4.26
CA ILE A 110 3.03 7.79 -2.86
C ILE A 110 1.56 8.00 -2.49
N SER A 111 0.91 9.00 -3.07
CA SER A 111 -0.50 9.36 -2.83
C SER A 111 -1.48 8.80 -3.88
N MET A 112 -0.98 8.32 -5.02
CA MET A 112 -1.76 7.89 -6.19
C MET A 112 -2.29 6.46 -6.09
N GLY A 113 -1.78 5.64 -5.16
CA GLY A 113 -2.05 4.20 -5.13
C GLY A 113 -2.74 3.66 -3.87
N SER A 114 -2.60 4.34 -2.72
CA SER A 114 -3.33 3.96 -1.50
C SER A 114 -3.50 5.16 -0.55
N LEU A 115 -4.55 5.13 0.28
CA LEU A 115 -4.81 6.16 1.32
C LEU A 115 -3.61 6.42 2.23
N THR A 116 -2.67 5.48 2.34
CA THR A 116 -1.56 5.53 3.29
C THR A 116 -0.21 5.77 2.60
N THR A 117 0.13 4.98 1.57
CA THR A 117 1.41 4.95 0.83
C THR A 117 1.33 4.08 -0.44
N HIS A 118 2.45 3.83 -1.14
CA HIS A 118 2.56 2.94 -2.29
C HIS A 118 3.29 1.63 -1.98
N SER A 119 2.97 0.55 -2.70
CA SER A 119 3.66 -0.74 -2.62
C SER A 119 3.75 -1.46 -3.96
N ALA A 120 4.85 -2.19 -4.15
CA ALA A 120 5.11 -3.09 -5.28
C ALA A 120 5.83 -4.34 -4.79
N PHE A 121 6.19 -5.26 -5.69
CA PHE A 121 7.13 -6.33 -5.37
C PHE A 121 8.12 -6.60 -6.50
N VAL A 122 9.32 -7.04 -6.11
CA VAL A 122 10.45 -7.27 -7.03
C VAL A 122 10.17 -8.48 -7.92
N ASP A 123 10.36 -8.31 -9.23
CA ASP A 123 10.22 -9.38 -10.22
C ASP A 123 11.37 -10.40 -10.12
N SER A 124 11.28 -11.47 -10.91
CA SER A 124 12.34 -12.46 -11.12
C SER A 124 13.67 -11.83 -11.56
N ASP A 125 13.64 -10.80 -12.41
CA ASP A 125 14.78 -9.89 -12.60
C ASP A 125 14.74 -8.80 -11.51
N PRO A 126 15.72 -8.73 -10.59
CA PRO A 126 15.72 -7.74 -9.51
C PRO A 126 15.79 -6.29 -10.01
N LYS A 127 16.13 -6.06 -11.29
CA LYS A 127 16.09 -4.73 -11.92
C LYS A 127 14.68 -4.29 -12.31
N MET A 128 13.68 -5.13 -12.09
CA MET A 128 12.29 -4.91 -12.46
C MET A 128 11.36 -5.07 -11.24
N VAL A 129 10.24 -4.36 -11.25
CA VAL A 129 9.19 -4.42 -10.24
C VAL A 129 7.82 -4.55 -10.89
N LEU A 130 7.03 -5.48 -10.36
CA LEU A 130 5.62 -5.58 -10.69
C LEU A 130 4.86 -4.57 -9.83
N GLU A 131 4.41 -3.49 -10.47
CA GLU A 131 3.92 -2.28 -9.80
C GLU A 131 2.65 -1.78 -10.51
N LEU A 132 1.77 -1.14 -9.75
CA LEU A 132 0.48 -0.66 -10.22
C LEU A 132 0.44 0.87 -10.15
N PHE A 133 0.31 1.52 -11.30
CA PHE A 133 0.02 2.95 -11.41
C PHE A 133 -1.37 3.19 -12.03
N GLN A 134 -1.67 4.44 -12.39
CA GLN A 134 -2.99 4.83 -12.90
C GLN A 134 -3.35 4.19 -14.25
N ASP A 135 -2.34 3.89 -15.06
CA ASP A 135 -2.42 3.19 -16.34
C ASP A 135 -2.59 1.67 -16.19
N GLY A 136 -2.36 1.12 -15.00
CA GLY A 136 -2.61 -0.28 -14.68
C GLY A 136 -1.37 -0.97 -14.11
N ILE A 137 -1.43 -2.30 -14.10
CA ILE A 137 -0.30 -3.13 -13.65
C ILE A 137 0.69 -3.24 -14.80
N GLU A 138 1.94 -2.87 -14.55
CA GLU A 138 3.02 -3.10 -15.50
C GLU A 138 4.29 -3.60 -14.80
N ASN A 139 5.29 -3.95 -15.62
CA ASN A 139 6.62 -4.30 -15.15
C ASN A 139 7.54 -3.09 -15.36
N HIS A 140 7.85 -2.37 -14.27
CA HIS A 140 8.63 -1.14 -14.33
C HIS A 140 10.08 -1.38 -13.94
N VAL A 141 10.97 -0.46 -14.33
CA VAL A 141 12.35 -0.45 -13.84
C VAL A 141 12.34 -0.27 -12.31
N ASN A 142 13.08 -1.14 -11.63
CA ASN A 142 13.37 -1.03 -10.21
C ASN A 142 14.44 0.06 -10.01
N ASP A 143 14.01 1.30 -9.87
CA ASP A 143 14.84 2.43 -9.46
C ASP A 143 14.43 2.95 -8.07
N TRP A 144 13.71 2.12 -7.29
CA TRP A 144 13.09 2.47 -6.02
C TRP A 144 14.06 3.08 -4.99
N ARG A 145 15.33 2.65 -4.98
CA ARG A 145 16.36 3.22 -4.10
C ARG A 145 16.59 4.70 -4.38
N THR A 146 16.50 5.09 -5.64
CA THR A 146 16.71 6.47 -6.11
C THR A 146 15.40 7.26 -6.28
N ARG A 147 14.30 6.58 -6.63
CA ARG A 147 12.96 7.17 -6.82
C ARG A 147 12.37 7.69 -5.52
N TYR A 148 12.60 6.97 -4.42
CA TYR A 148 12.06 7.30 -3.10
C TYR A 148 13.18 7.44 -2.07
N LYS A 149 13.16 8.53 -1.29
CA LYS A 149 14.11 8.77 -0.18
C LYS A 149 13.89 7.83 0.98
N LYS A 150 12.63 7.47 1.24
CA LYS A 150 12.25 6.64 2.38
C LYS A 150 11.49 5.41 1.94
N ILE A 151 12.09 4.24 2.10
CA ILE A 151 11.50 2.95 1.71
C ILE A 151 11.75 1.88 2.77
N LEU A 152 10.86 0.89 2.79
CA LEU A 152 11.04 -0.40 3.44
C LEU A 152 11.10 -1.49 2.37
N VAL A 153 11.98 -2.46 2.58
CA VAL A 153 11.97 -3.73 1.84
C VAL A 153 11.56 -4.80 2.82
N VAL A 154 10.47 -5.48 2.49
CA VAL A 154 9.80 -6.46 3.32
C VAL A 154 9.89 -7.81 2.63
N ARG A 155 10.55 -8.78 3.27
CA ARG A 155 10.75 -10.12 2.72
C ARG A 155 9.72 -11.09 3.29
N PRO A 156 8.92 -11.75 2.44
CA PRO A 156 8.08 -12.87 2.87
C PRO A 156 8.91 -14.06 3.37
N LYS A 157 8.52 -14.61 4.52
CA LYS A 157 9.06 -15.81 5.16
C LYS A 157 8.28 -17.04 4.70
N VAL A 158 8.33 -17.30 3.40
CA VAL A 158 7.57 -18.36 2.73
C VAL A 158 8.50 -19.17 1.83
N ASP A 159 8.04 -20.34 1.37
CA ASP A 159 8.82 -21.18 0.46
C ASP A 159 9.12 -20.46 -0.85
N GLN A 160 10.30 -20.72 -1.42
CA GLN A 160 10.73 -20.18 -2.73
C GLN A 160 9.70 -20.44 -3.84
N LYS A 161 8.97 -21.57 -3.77
CA LYS A 161 7.89 -21.86 -4.71
C LYS A 161 6.76 -20.83 -4.64
N ILE A 162 6.37 -20.41 -3.44
CA ILE A 162 5.31 -19.40 -3.24
C ILE A 162 5.75 -18.05 -3.82
N ILE A 163 7.03 -17.68 -3.65
CA ILE A 163 7.60 -16.47 -4.26
C ILE A 163 7.52 -16.54 -5.78
N ALA A 164 7.98 -17.65 -6.38
CA ALA A 164 7.96 -17.83 -7.83
C ALA A 164 6.54 -17.85 -8.39
N ASP A 165 5.60 -18.52 -7.73
CA ASP A 165 4.19 -18.56 -8.12
C ASP A 165 3.54 -17.17 -8.02
N ALA A 166 3.88 -16.37 -6.99
CA ALA A 166 3.34 -15.02 -6.82
C ALA A 166 3.81 -14.09 -7.94
N ILE A 167 5.09 -14.16 -8.32
CA ILE A 167 5.64 -13.44 -9.48
C ILE A 167 4.96 -13.90 -10.77
N ALA A 168 4.86 -15.21 -11.00
CA ALA A 168 4.23 -15.75 -12.19
C ALA A 168 2.77 -15.32 -12.32
N TYR A 169 2.00 -15.37 -11.22
CA TYR A 169 0.63 -14.88 -11.18
C TYR A 169 0.56 -13.37 -11.43
N GLY A 170 1.47 -12.58 -10.85
CA GLY A 170 1.54 -11.13 -11.08
C GLY A 170 1.69 -10.77 -12.56
N HIS A 171 2.54 -11.49 -13.29
CA HIS A 171 2.67 -11.33 -14.75
C HIS A 171 1.35 -11.59 -15.50
N THR A 172 0.51 -12.52 -15.05
CA THR A 172 -0.81 -12.76 -15.65
C THR A 172 -1.81 -11.61 -15.44
N ARG A 173 -1.50 -10.66 -14.56
CA ARG A 173 -2.34 -9.51 -14.21
C ARG A 173 -1.88 -8.20 -14.87
N ILE A 174 -0.78 -8.20 -15.62
CA ILE A 174 -0.33 -7.03 -16.39
C ILE A 174 -1.48 -6.50 -17.27
N GLY A 175 -1.65 -5.18 -17.26
CA GLY A 175 -2.74 -4.47 -17.93
C GLY A 175 -4.05 -4.40 -17.15
N THR A 176 -4.17 -5.03 -15.97
CA THR A 176 -5.36 -4.86 -15.14
C THR A 176 -5.41 -3.41 -14.63
N PRO A 177 -6.54 -2.69 -14.79
CA PRO A 177 -6.59 -1.27 -14.50
C PRO A 177 -6.65 -0.98 -12.99
N PHE A 178 -6.27 0.26 -12.66
CA PHE A 178 -6.38 0.79 -11.31
C PHE A 178 -7.84 0.99 -10.87
N SER A 179 -8.12 0.67 -9.62
CA SER A 179 -9.28 1.15 -8.87
C SER A 179 -9.03 1.14 -7.38
N TYR A 180 -9.28 2.28 -6.75
CA TYR A 180 -9.18 2.42 -5.32
C TYR A 180 -10.52 2.12 -4.61
N PHE A 181 -11.55 2.92 -4.91
CA PHE A 181 -12.75 2.93 -4.07
C PHE A 181 -13.72 1.77 -4.34
N THR A 182 -13.71 1.16 -5.52
CA THR A 182 -14.63 0.03 -5.78
C THR A 182 -14.22 -1.24 -5.07
N ASN A 183 -12.91 -1.43 -4.84
CA ASN A 183 -12.36 -2.73 -4.39
C ASN A 183 -11.84 -2.65 -2.94
N MET A 184 -11.79 -1.47 -2.31
CA MET A 184 -11.55 -1.32 -0.88
C MET A 184 -12.66 -1.93 -0.02
N PHE A 185 -13.90 -1.99 -0.53
CA PHE A 185 -15.04 -2.61 0.16
C PHE A 185 -15.13 -4.14 -0.05
N GLU A 186 -14.36 -4.67 -1.01
CA GLU A 186 -14.34 -6.07 -1.38
C GLU A 186 -12.94 -6.44 -1.90
N LYS A 187 -11.95 -6.61 -1.01
CA LYS A 187 -10.55 -6.89 -1.42
C LYS A 187 -10.37 -8.14 -2.29
N THR A 188 -11.34 -9.05 -2.32
CA THR A 188 -11.33 -10.24 -3.18
C THR A 188 -11.79 -9.99 -4.61
N LYS A 189 -12.29 -8.78 -4.90
CA LYS A 189 -12.69 -8.37 -6.24
C LYS A 189 -11.46 -7.88 -7.01
N ILE A 190 -11.19 -8.54 -8.14
CA ILE A 190 -9.91 -8.43 -8.88
C ILE A 190 -10.07 -7.98 -10.34
N ASP A 191 -11.22 -7.42 -10.70
CA ASP A 191 -11.43 -6.78 -12.01
C ASP A 191 -10.58 -5.51 -12.19
N LYS A 192 -10.18 -4.92 -11.06
CA LYS A 192 -9.30 -3.77 -10.90
C LYS A 192 -8.50 -3.95 -9.61
N TYR A 193 -7.40 -3.22 -9.45
CA TYR A 193 -6.61 -3.28 -8.22
C TYR A 193 -6.27 -1.90 -7.67
N TYR A 194 -5.93 -1.85 -6.39
CA TYR A 194 -5.01 -0.85 -5.84
C TYR A 194 -3.70 -1.53 -5.41
N CYS A 195 -2.65 -0.74 -5.14
CA CYS A 195 -1.27 -1.25 -5.18
C CYS A 195 -1.03 -2.41 -4.21
N SER A 196 -1.46 -2.28 -2.96
CA SER A 196 -1.30 -3.32 -1.93
C SER A 196 -2.28 -4.48 -2.09
N GLN A 197 -3.47 -4.25 -2.66
CA GLN A 197 -4.37 -5.34 -3.02
C GLN A 197 -3.75 -6.29 -4.03
N TYR A 198 -3.07 -5.71 -5.04
CA TYR A 198 -2.40 -6.49 -6.07
C TYR A 198 -1.29 -7.37 -5.50
N VAL A 199 -0.41 -6.78 -4.67
CA VAL A 199 0.66 -7.54 -3.99
C VAL A 199 0.06 -8.67 -3.13
N TRP A 200 -0.96 -8.35 -2.33
CA TRP A 200 -1.64 -9.33 -1.49
C TRP A 200 -2.30 -10.46 -2.29
N ASP A 201 -3.01 -10.14 -3.39
CA ASP A 201 -3.67 -11.12 -4.23
C ASP A 201 -2.65 -12.10 -4.86
N CYS A 202 -1.48 -11.60 -5.28
CA CYS A 202 -0.41 -12.46 -5.79
C CYS A 202 0.06 -13.50 -4.77
N TYR A 203 0.26 -13.08 -3.52
CA TYR A 203 0.71 -13.97 -2.46
C TYR A 203 -0.38 -14.91 -1.95
N VAL A 204 -1.61 -14.42 -1.75
CA VAL A 204 -2.71 -15.25 -1.23
C VAL A 204 -3.10 -16.34 -2.23
N LYS A 205 -3.09 -16.04 -3.55
CA LYS A 205 -3.33 -17.04 -4.61
C LYS A 205 -2.21 -18.05 -4.72
N SER A 206 -1.01 -17.70 -4.27
CA SER A 206 0.16 -18.57 -4.24
C SER A 206 0.29 -19.36 -2.94
N GLY A 207 -0.67 -19.20 -2.00
CA GLY A 207 -0.74 -19.98 -0.77
C GLY A 207 -0.26 -19.25 0.50
N ALA A 208 0.02 -17.95 0.43
CA ALA A 208 0.45 -17.16 1.58
C ALA A 208 -0.43 -15.91 1.79
N ASP A 209 -1.28 -15.94 2.80
CA ASP A 209 -1.94 -14.71 3.27
C ASP A 209 -0.96 -13.85 4.09
N LEU A 210 -0.60 -12.68 3.53
CA LEU A 210 0.31 -11.70 4.12
C LEU A 210 -0.41 -10.49 4.72
N ASP A 211 -1.75 -10.44 4.65
CA ASP A 211 -2.51 -9.40 5.33
C ASP A 211 -2.48 -9.64 6.84
N GLY A 212 -1.70 -8.83 7.56
CA GLY A 212 -1.50 -9.00 8.99
C GLY A 212 -2.61 -8.44 9.88
N ASN A 213 -3.59 -7.70 9.34
CA ASN A 213 -4.74 -7.22 10.11
C ASN A 213 -6.05 -7.95 9.78
N GLY A 214 -6.11 -8.65 8.64
CA GLY A 214 -7.26 -9.45 8.21
C GLY A 214 -8.51 -8.63 7.86
N GLY A 215 -8.34 -7.34 7.58
CA GLY A 215 -9.40 -6.38 7.32
C GLY A 215 -10.12 -6.57 5.99
N LYS A 216 -11.08 -5.69 5.70
CA LYS A 216 -11.79 -5.62 4.42
C LYS A 216 -10.94 -5.05 3.29
N ALA A 217 -9.95 -4.23 3.64
CA ALA A 217 -8.92 -3.71 2.73
C ALA A 217 -7.53 -4.16 3.18
N VAL A 218 -6.54 -4.06 2.28
CA VAL A 218 -5.14 -4.38 2.59
C VAL A 218 -4.29 -3.16 2.30
N PHE A 219 -3.74 -2.49 3.30
CA PHE A 219 -2.86 -1.34 3.07
C PHE A 219 -1.38 -1.77 3.05
N PRO A 220 -0.47 -1.00 2.42
CA PRO A 220 0.95 -1.36 2.38
C PRO A 220 1.56 -1.68 3.75
N TYR A 221 1.20 -0.91 4.78
CA TYR A 221 1.72 -1.12 6.13
C TYR A 221 1.13 -2.36 6.82
N ASP A 222 0.03 -2.93 6.34
CA ASP A 222 -0.56 -4.12 6.94
C ASP A 222 0.32 -5.36 6.75
N PHE A 223 1.14 -5.40 5.69
CA PHE A 223 2.14 -6.45 5.51
C PHE A 223 3.08 -6.55 6.71
N LEU A 224 3.49 -5.42 7.30
CA LEU A 224 4.42 -5.38 8.44
C LEU A 224 3.83 -5.94 9.73
N ARG A 225 2.52 -6.18 9.78
CA ARG A 225 1.85 -6.81 10.92
C ARG A 225 1.83 -8.34 10.83
N SER A 226 2.12 -8.89 9.65
CA SER A 226 2.19 -10.33 9.44
C SER A 226 3.46 -10.91 10.08
N ASP A 227 3.31 -12.03 10.78
CA ASP A 227 4.43 -12.83 11.27
C ASP A 227 5.18 -13.56 10.14
N LYS A 228 4.58 -13.63 8.95
CA LYS A 228 5.14 -14.22 7.74
C LYS A 228 6.02 -13.26 6.94
N VAL A 229 6.42 -12.12 7.50
CA VAL A 229 7.37 -11.22 6.85
C VAL A 229 8.45 -10.73 7.82
N SER A 230 9.50 -10.14 7.25
CA SER A 230 10.51 -9.37 7.99
C SER A 230 10.91 -8.15 7.19
N ILE A 231 11.20 -7.05 7.87
CA ILE A 231 11.92 -5.92 7.26
C ILE A 231 13.37 -6.36 7.10
N VAL A 232 13.88 -6.34 5.87
CA VAL A 232 15.27 -6.74 5.56
C VAL A 232 16.15 -5.56 5.16
N TYR A 233 15.54 -4.46 4.75
CA TYR A 233 16.24 -3.22 4.42
C TYR A 233 15.33 -2.01 4.66
N LYS A 234 15.94 -0.89 5.03
CA LYS A 234 15.31 0.44 5.07
C LYS A 234 16.30 1.53 4.71
N GLN A 235 15.81 2.63 4.15
CA GLN A 235 16.57 3.88 3.97
C GLN A 235 15.72 5.13 4.25
N GLY A 236 16.39 6.24 4.54
CA GLY A 236 15.78 7.51 4.98
C GLY A 236 15.65 7.61 6.49
#